data_AF-A0A848U2H3-F1
#
_entry.id   AF-A0A848U2H3-F1
#
_cell.length_a   1.000
_cell.length_b   1.000
_cell.length_c   1.000
_cell.angle_alpha   90.00
_cell.angle_beta   90.00
_cell.angle_gamma   90.00
#
_symmetry.space_group_name_H-M   'P 1'
#
loop_
_entity.id
_entity.type
_entity.pdbx_description
1 polymer ?
#
loop_
_entity_poly.entity_id
_entity_poly.type
_entity_poly.pdbx_seq_one_letter_code
_entity_poly.pdbx_strand_id
1 'polypeptide(L)'
;MSLRAGKVKALVGIDYANKTEKGLRDLFKTVLDNGMHGLCFSTYEEGQGPGTQITEKQIRRRMEIIKSYTKWVRSFSCLDGNELIPRIAKEYGIKTLVGAWLGDDPDMNEREISGLISLAKEGLVDIAAVGNEVMYRKELTEDELLNYMQRVKDEIPEIPMGYVDAYYEFSHRPRITEACDVILANCYPYWEGCSMEYSLLYMKEMYNQAVSAGNGKKVIITETGWPSLGELFHGAQPGEENAIKYFINAQKWSEEDDIEMFYFSSFDESWKVGSEGDVGAYWGLWDKNEKLKY
;
A
#
# COMPACT_ATOMS: atom_id res chain seq x y z
N MET A 1 -35.15 -0.35 19.91
CA MET A 1 -33.69 -0.38 20.16
C MET A 1 -33.10 -1.37 19.15
N SER A 2 -32.33 -0.90 18.16
CA SER A 2 -31.78 -1.77 17.11
C SER A 2 -30.38 -2.24 17.53
N LEU A 3 -30.31 -3.42 18.14
CA LEU A 3 -29.05 -4.06 18.49
C LEU A 3 -28.60 -4.93 17.31
N ARG A 4 -27.51 -4.56 16.64
CA ARG A 4 -26.83 -5.45 15.69
C ARG A 4 -25.95 -6.41 16.48
N ALA A 5 -26.51 -7.56 16.87
CA ALA A 5 -25.79 -8.66 17.49
C ALA A 5 -24.68 -9.14 16.54
N GLY A 6 -23.47 -8.63 16.71
CA GLY A 6 -22.33 -8.82 15.81
C GLY A 6 -21.46 -7.57 15.63
N LYS A 7 -22.00 -6.36 15.83
CA LYS A 7 -21.23 -5.09 15.72
C LYS A 7 -21.02 -4.36 17.06
N VAL A 8 -21.22 -5.05 18.19
CA VAL A 8 -21.16 -4.47 19.55
C VAL A 8 -19.77 -3.92 19.92
N LYS A 9 -18.71 -4.34 19.20
CA LYS A 9 -17.34 -3.80 19.33
C LYS A 9 -16.72 -3.37 17.99
N ALA A 10 -17.51 -3.13 16.94
CA ALA A 10 -16.96 -2.86 15.60
C ALA A 10 -16.04 -1.62 15.50
N LEU A 11 -16.07 -0.73 16.50
CA LEU A 11 -15.20 0.44 16.60
C LEU A 11 -13.87 0.16 17.32
N VAL A 12 -13.81 -0.90 18.12
CA VAL A 12 -12.66 -1.24 18.97
C VAL A 12 -12.03 -2.50 18.39
N GLY A 13 -10.70 -2.48 18.20
CA GLY A 13 -9.96 -3.64 17.71
C GLY A 13 -10.03 -4.83 18.67
N ILE A 14 -9.15 -5.80 18.47
CA ILE A 14 -9.06 -6.94 19.40
C ILE A 14 -8.70 -6.44 20.80
N ASP A 15 -9.33 -7.01 21.82
CA ASP A 15 -8.94 -6.80 23.21
C ASP A 15 -7.63 -7.55 23.50
N TYR A 16 -6.55 -6.79 23.68
CA TYR A 16 -5.20 -7.30 23.95
C TYR A 16 -4.87 -7.38 25.45
N ALA A 17 -5.75 -6.93 26.36
CA ALA A 17 -5.42 -6.70 27.78
C ALA A 17 -4.92 -7.94 28.53
N ASN A 18 -5.22 -9.15 28.04
CA ASN A 18 -4.82 -10.42 28.66
C ASN A 18 -3.87 -11.26 27.79
N LYS A 19 -3.31 -10.71 26.71
CA LYS A 19 -2.38 -11.46 25.84
C LYS A 19 -0.94 -11.27 26.28
N THR A 20 -0.21 -12.38 26.36
CA THR A 20 1.25 -12.36 26.47
C THR A 20 1.87 -11.99 25.12
N GLU A 21 3.15 -11.57 25.11
CA GLU A 21 3.91 -11.33 23.88
C GLU A 21 3.86 -12.53 22.92
N LYS A 22 4.06 -13.74 23.46
CA LYS A 22 3.91 -14.99 22.68
C LYS A 22 2.50 -15.11 22.09
N GLY A 23 1.47 -14.82 22.86
CA GLY A 23 0.08 -14.87 22.39
C GLY A 23 -0.24 -13.84 21.32
N LEU A 24 0.47 -12.71 21.28
CA LEU A 24 0.39 -11.72 20.19
C LEU A 24 1.06 -12.25 18.92
N ARG A 25 2.27 -12.80 19.01
CA ARG A 25 2.98 -13.40 17.86
C ARG A 25 2.26 -14.61 17.27
N ASP A 26 1.68 -15.47 18.10
CA ASP A 26 0.88 -16.61 17.65
C ASP A 26 -0.38 -16.15 16.89
N LEU A 27 -1.01 -15.06 17.36
CA LEU A 27 -2.16 -14.45 16.68
C LEU A 27 -1.75 -13.76 15.37
N PHE A 28 -0.61 -13.06 15.36
CA PHE A 28 -0.04 -12.48 14.15
C PHE A 28 0.13 -13.54 13.07
N LYS A 29 0.77 -14.67 13.40
CA LYS A 29 0.97 -15.80 12.47
C LYS A 29 -0.34 -16.35 11.97
N THR A 30 -1.31 -16.56 12.86
CA THR A 30 -2.64 -17.02 12.47
C THR A 30 -3.31 -16.08 11.46
N VAL A 31 -3.23 -14.76 11.68
CA VAL A 31 -3.81 -13.76 10.78
C VAL A 31 -3.06 -13.72 9.45
N LEU A 32 -1.72 -13.80 9.48
CA LEU A 32 -0.89 -13.83 8.29
C LEU A 32 -1.16 -15.09 7.44
N ASP A 33 -1.25 -16.26 8.07
CA ASP A 33 -1.49 -17.56 7.42
C ASP A 33 -2.89 -17.66 6.79
N ASN A 34 -3.87 -16.89 7.30
CA ASN A 34 -5.19 -16.77 6.66
C ASN A 34 -5.15 -15.99 5.34
N GLY A 35 -4.04 -15.28 5.08
CA GLY A 35 -3.80 -14.50 3.89
C GLY A 35 -4.37 -13.10 3.95
N MET A 36 -3.78 -12.22 3.14
CA MET A 36 -4.14 -10.82 2.98
C MET A 36 -4.75 -10.58 1.60
N HIS A 37 -5.45 -9.46 1.43
CA HIS A 37 -5.85 -9.02 0.10
C HIS A 37 -4.61 -8.75 -0.77
N GLY A 38 -3.77 -7.81 -0.34
CA GLY A 38 -2.60 -7.37 -1.09
C GLY A 38 -1.40 -6.99 -0.21
N LEU A 39 -0.21 -6.99 -0.82
CA LEU A 39 1.03 -6.49 -0.23
C LEU A 39 1.68 -5.47 -1.15
N CYS A 40 2.21 -4.39 -0.57
CA CYS A 40 3.18 -3.53 -1.24
C CYS A 40 4.50 -4.29 -1.38
N PHE A 41 4.90 -4.55 -2.62
CA PHE A 41 6.02 -5.44 -2.91
C PHE A 41 7.34 -4.68 -2.88
N SER A 42 8.05 -4.81 -1.77
CA SER A 42 9.39 -4.24 -1.57
C SER A 42 10.43 -5.09 -2.30
N THR A 43 10.99 -4.56 -3.38
CA THR A 43 11.98 -5.26 -4.19
C THR A 43 13.40 -5.02 -3.75
N TYR A 44 13.74 -3.81 -3.31
CA TYR A 44 15.12 -3.40 -3.08
C TYR A 44 15.83 -4.19 -1.96
N GLU A 45 17.05 -4.64 -2.26
CA GLU A 45 17.99 -5.24 -1.30
C GLU A 45 18.88 -4.16 -0.65
N GLU A 46 19.69 -4.54 0.33
CA GLU A 46 20.63 -3.64 0.98
C GLU A 46 21.57 -2.99 -0.07
N GLY A 47 21.65 -1.67 -0.05
CA GLY A 47 22.43 -0.88 -1.01
C GLY A 47 21.72 -0.58 -2.34
N GLN A 48 20.47 -1.01 -2.49
CA GLN A 48 19.61 -0.66 -3.63
C GLN A 48 18.51 0.33 -3.22
N GLY A 49 17.96 1.05 -4.20
CA GLY A 49 16.85 1.98 -4.04
C GLY A 49 16.35 2.47 -5.41
N PRO A 50 15.47 3.48 -5.47
CA PRO A 50 15.00 4.07 -6.72
C PRO A 50 16.14 4.39 -7.69
N GLY A 51 15.98 4.03 -8.97
CA GLY A 51 17.01 4.17 -10.00
C GLY A 51 18.03 3.04 -10.09
N THR A 52 17.96 2.02 -9.21
CA THR A 52 18.81 0.82 -9.31
C THR A 52 18.11 -0.30 -10.08
N GLN A 53 18.86 -0.98 -10.96
CA GLN A 53 18.34 -2.10 -11.72
C GLN A 53 18.06 -3.32 -10.83
N ILE A 54 16.79 -3.70 -10.73
CA ILE A 54 16.32 -4.91 -10.06
C ILE A 54 16.42 -6.10 -11.02
N THR A 55 16.74 -7.28 -10.49
CA THR A 55 16.86 -8.51 -11.28
C THR A 55 15.64 -9.42 -11.15
N GLU A 56 15.35 -10.18 -12.21
CA GLU A 56 14.31 -11.23 -12.17
C GLU A 56 14.53 -12.23 -11.02
N LYS A 57 15.79 -12.63 -10.79
CA LYS A 57 16.15 -13.58 -9.73
C LYS A 57 15.72 -13.08 -8.34
N GLN A 58 15.99 -11.81 -8.08
CA GLN A 58 15.62 -11.13 -6.83
C GLN A 58 14.09 -11.05 -6.67
N ILE A 59 13.37 -10.66 -7.72
CA ILE A 59 11.91 -10.58 -7.70
C ILE A 59 11.29 -11.97 -7.46
N ARG A 60 11.73 -13.00 -8.19
CA ARG A 60 11.23 -14.37 -8.02
C ARG A 60 11.47 -14.88 -6.61
N ARG A 61 12.68 -14.70 -6.06
CA ARG A 61 13.02 -15.14 -4.70
C ARG A 61 12.07 -14.52 -3.67
N ARG A 62 11.84 -13.20 -3.74
CA ARG A 62 10.94 -12.50 -2.81
C ARG A 62 9.46 -12.83 -3.05
N MET A 63 9.03 -13.01 -4.30
CA MET A 63 7.67 -13.41 -4.65
C MET A 63 7.33 -14.81 -4.10
N GLU A 64 8.28 -15.76 -4.19
CA GLU A 64 8.15 -17.11 -3.63
C GLU A 64 7.88 -17.11 -2.12
N ILE A 65 8.44 -16.14 -1.40
CA ILE A 65 8.24 -16.02 0.05
C ILE A 65 6.83 -15.54 0.36
N ILE A 66 6.29 -14.60 -0.42
CA ILE A 66 5.03 -13.95 -0.10
C ILE A 66 3.80 -14.61 -0.74
N LYS A 67 3.98 -15.44 -1.78
CA LYS A 67 2.87 -15.93 -2.63
C LYS A 67 1.78 -16.70 -1.90
N SER A 68 2.09 -17.34 -0.76
CA SER A 68 1.10 -18.06 0.04
C SER A 68 0.27 -17.13 0.95
N TYR A 69 0.71 -15.89 1.15
CA TYR A 69 0.13 -14.96 2.11
C TYR A 69 -0.67 -13.84 1.46
N THR A 70 -0.70 -13.73 0.13
CA THR A 70 -1.41 -12.65 -0.57
C THR A 70 -1.98 -13.11 -1.91
N LYS A 71 -3.07 -12.46 -2.33
CA LYS A 71 -3.67 -12.64 -3.66
C LYS A 71 -3.26 -11.53 -4.64
N TRP A 72 -2.77 -10.42 -4.11
CA TRP A 72 -2.36 -9.25 -4.89
C TRP A 72 -0.98 -8.75 -4.47
N VAL A 73 -0.27 -8.17 -5.43
CA VAL A 73 0.91 -7.35 -5.16
C VAL A 73 0.76 -5.98 -5.80
N ARG A 74 1.33 -4.98 -5.12
CA ARG A 74 1.47 -3.63 -5.64
C ARG A 74 2.94 -3.36 -5.99
N SER A 75 3.20 -2.87 -7.20
CA SER A 75 4.50 -2.34 -7.62
C SER A 75 4.40 -0.82 -7.85
N PHE A 76 5.52 -0.12 -7.69
CA PHE A 76 5.53 1.35 -7.60
C PHE A 76 6.03 2.06 -8.86
N SER A 77 6.73 1.35 -9.74
CA SER A 77 7.35 1.86 -10.97
C SER A 77 7.22 0.83 -12.09
N CYS A 78 7.40 1.29 -13.34
CA CYS A 78 7.49 0.47 -14.54
C CYS A 78 8.90 0.47 -15.15
N LEU A 79 9.91 0.93 -14.40
CA LEU A 79 11.29 1.06 -14.86
C LEU A 79 12.27 0.29 -13.98
N ASP A 80 13.50 0.17 -14.48
CA ASP A 80 14.67 -0.36 -13.78
C ASP A 80 14.44 -1.77 -13.19
N GLY A 81 13.69 -2.61 -13.91
CA GLY A 81 13.37 -3.98 -13.52
C GLY A 81 12.05 -4.13 -12.76
N ASN A 82 11.39 -3.04 -12.35
CA ASN A 82 10.06 -3.10 -11.75
C ASN A 82 9.01 -3.63 -12.74
N GLU A 83 9.20 -3.42 -14.04
CA GLU A 83 8.35 -3.97 -15.11
C GLU A 83 8.29 -5.51 -15.13
N LEU A 84 9.25 -6.19 -14.49
CA LEU A 84 9.27 -7.64 -14.35
C LEU A 84 8.34 -8.14 -13.22
N ILE A 85 8.05 -7.30 -12.22
CA ILE A 85 7.21 -7.65 -11.07
C ILE A 85 5.83 -8.15 -11.49
N PRO A 86 5.05 -7.40 -12.29
CA PRO A 86 3.71 -7.86 -12.66
C PRO A 86 3.76 -9.13 -13.54
N ARG A 87 4.77 -9.27 -14.39
CA ARG A 87 4.96 -10.50 -15.19
C ARG A 87 5.15 -11.73 -14.30
N ILE A 88 6.07 -11.63 -13.34
CA ILE A 88 6.37 -12.72 -12.41
C ILE A 88 5.18 -12.99 -11.48
N ALA A 89 4.49 -11.96 -11.00
CA ALA A 89 3.28 -12.10 -10.18
C ALA A 89 2.20 -12.93 -10.90
N LYS A 90 1.94 -12.62 -12.19
CA LYS A 90 0.96 -13.37 -13.00
C LYS A 90 1.34 -14.84 -13.19
N GLU A 91 2.63 -15.16 -13.34
CA GLU A 91 3.09 -16.56 -13.39
C GLU A 91 2.76 -17.34 -12.11
N TYR A 92 2.75 -16.67 -10.96
CA TYR A 92 2.35 -17.24 -9.67
C TYR A 92 0.83 -17.18 -9.42
N GLY A 93 0.03 -16.70 -10.37
CA GLY A 93 -1.41 -16.52 -10.21
C GLY A 93 -1.80 -15.37 -9.29
N ILE A 94 -0.88 -14.43 -9.03
CA ILE A 94 -1.09 -13.25 -8.19
C ILE A 94 -1.53 -12.09 -9.07
N LYS A 95 -2.53 -11.33 -8.60
CA LYS A 95 -3.05 -10.14 -9.26
C LYS A 95 -2.20 -8.90 -8.97
N THR A 96 -2.32 -7.87 -9.81
CA THR A 96 -1.36 -6.75 -9.84
C THR A 96 -2.03 -5.38 -9.80
N LEU A 97 -1.58 -4.55 -8.87
CA LEU A 97 -1.74 -3.10 -8.92
C LEU A 97 -0.39 -2.51 -9.34
N VAL A 98 -0.32 -1.92 -10.54
CA VAL A 98 0.95 -1.45 -11.11
C VAL A 98 0.97 0.07 -11.16
N GLY A 99 1.95 0.67 -10.48
CA GLY A 99 2.17 2.11 -10.46
C GLY A 99 3.17 2.59 -11.51
N ALA A 100 2.87 3.73 -12.12
CA ALA A 100 3.84 4.60 -12.78
C ALA A 100 4.33 5.66 -11.78
N TRP A 101 5.63 5.70 -11.50
CA TRP A 101 6.21 6.66 -10.55
C TRP A 101 6.47 8.01 -11.23
N LEU A 102 5.56 8.96 -11.06
CA LEU A 102 5.72 10.31 -11.64
C LEU A 102 6.45 11.25 -10.67
N GLY A 103 7.23 12.18 -11.22
CA GLY A 103 7.97 13.21 -10.50
C GLY A 103 8.19 14.47 -11.34
N ASP A 104 9.28 15.20 -11.06
CA ASP A 104 9.62 16.49 -11.67
C ASP A 104 10.38 16.38 -13.01
N ASP A 105 10.77 15.16 -13.42
CA ASP A 105 11.42 14.87 -14.70
C ASP A 105 10.40 14.38 -15.75
N PRO A 106 10.06 15.20 -16.76
CA PRO A 106 9.09 14.83 -17.78
C PRO A 106 9.51 13.63 -18.64
N ASP A 107 10.81 13.45 -18.89
CA ASP A 107 11.30 12.33 -19.71
C ASP A 107 11.15 11.01 -18.93
N MET A 108 11.37 11.03 -17.61
CA MET A 108 11.10 9.86 -16.76
C MET A 108 9.60 9.57 -16.66
N ASN A 109 8.76 10.60 -16.51
CA ASN A 109 7.32 10.46 -16.49
C ASN A 109 6.79 9.80 -17.77
N GLU A 110 7.29 10.20 -18.94
CA GLU A 110 6.91 9.62 -20.22
C GLU A 110 7.28 8.13 -20.33
N ARG A 111 8.45 7.74 -19.80
CA ARG A 111 8.89 6.35 -19.76
C ARG A 111 8.03 5.51 -18.82
N GLU A 112 7.71 6.02 -17.64
CA GLU A 112 6.84 5.37 -16.65
C GLU A 112 5.43 5.14 -17.21
N ILE A 113 4.82 6.16 -17.81
CA ILE A 113 3.48 6.07 -18.42
C ILE A 113 3.47 5.08 -19.59
N SER A 114 4.45 5.16 -20.47
CA SER A 114 4.55 4.25 -21.61
C SER A 114 4.78 2.80 -21.15
N GLY A 115 5.56 2.59 -20.09
CA GLY A 115 5.78 1.29 -19.46
C GLY A 115 4.49 0.71 -18.88
N LEU A 116 3.74 1.51 -18.11
CA LEU A 116 2.46 1.11 -17.52
C LEU A 116 1.46 0.68 -18.60
N ILE A 117 1.33 1.48 -19.66
CA ILE A 117 0.44 1.20 -20.80
C ILE A 117 0.87 -0.09 -21.53
N SER A 118 2.17 -0.31 -21.74
CA SER A 118 2.68 -1.53 -22.37
C SER A 118 2.33 -2.77 -21.55
N LEU A 119 2.64 -2.75 -20.25
CA LEU A 119 2.35 -3.85 -19.33
C LEU A 119 0.85 -4.15 -19.27
N ALA A 120 0.03 -3.10 -19.28
CA ALA A 120 -1.42 -3.22 -19.33
C ALA A 120 -1.92 -3.90 -20.61
N LYS A 121 -1.43 -3.48 -21.78
CA LYS A 121 -1.78 -4.08 -23.08
C LYS A 121 -1.29 -5.53 -23.20
N GLU A 122 -0.25 -5.93 -22.46
CA GLU A 122 0.20 -7.31 -22.33
C GLU A 122 -0.67 -8.17 -21.37
N GLY A 123 -1.68 -7.58 -20.72
CA GLY A 123 -2.55 -8.27 -19.77
C GLY A 123 -1.92 -8.50 -18.39
N LEU A 124 -0.86 -7.76 -18.07
CA LEU A 124 -0.10 -7.90 -16.82
C LEU A 124 -0.59 -6.99 -15.69
N VAL A 125 -1.51 -6.07 -15.97
CA VAL A 125 -2.03 -5.09 -15.02
C VAL A 125 -3.51 -5.38 -14.75
N ASP A 126 -3.90 -5.58 -13.48
CA ASP A 126 -5.32 -5.67 -13.09
C ASP A 126 -5.89 -4.31 -12.66
N ILE A 127 -5.06 -3.46 -12.04
CA ILE A 127 -5.38 -2.07 -11.68
C ILE A 127 -4.17 -1.19 -12.00
N ALA A 128 -4.39 -0.08 -12.71
CA ALA A 128 -3.35 0.88 -13.06
C ALA A 128 -3.34 2.07 -12.07
N ALA A 129 -2.16 2.40 -11.53
CA ALA A 129 -1.94 3.58 -10.71
C ALA A 129 -1.07 4.60 -11.44
N VAL A 130 -1.59 5.81 -11.66
CA VAL A 130 -0.90 6.88 -12.39
C VAL A 130 -0.37 7.91 -11.41
N GLY A 131 0.88 7.76 -10.96
CA GLY A 131 1.47 8.59 -9.92
C GLY A 131 1.24 8.04 -8.50
N ASN A 132 2.10 8.48 -7.58
CA ASN A 132 2.03 8.17 -6.16
C ASN A 132 2.40 9.40 -5.35
N GLU A 133 1.43 10.02 -4.66
CA GLU A 133 1.62 11.17 -3.76
C GLU A 133 2.27 12.39 -4.44
N VAL A 134 2.18 12.51 -5.76
CA VAL A 134 2.80 13.56 -6.55
C VAL A 134 2.29 14.95 -6.17
N MET A 135 1.00 15.06 -5.82
CA MET A 135 0.37 16.29 -5.33
C MET A 135 0.86 16.65 -3.93
N TYR A 136 1.01 15.66 -3.05
CA TYR A 136 1.61 15.83 -1.72
C TYR A 136 3.09 16.27 -1.81
N ARG A 137 3.85 15.64 -2.72
CA ARG A 137 5.27 15.97 -3.00
C ARG A 137 5.46 17.27 -3.79
N LYS A 138 4.40 17.80 -4.39
CA LYS A 138 4.38 19.05 -5.20
C LYS A 138 5.32 18.99 -6.41
N GLU A 139 5.45 17.81 -7.00
CA GLU A 139 6.36 17.57 -8.14
C GLU A 139 5.67 17.83 -9.48
N LEU A 140 4.35 17.71 -9.56
CA LEU A 140 3.53 18.07 -10.71
C LEU A 140 2.40 19.03 -10.33
N THR A 141 1.93 19.78 -11.31
CA THR A 141 0.65 20.47 -11.24
C THR A 141 -0.51 19.50 -11.42
N GLU A 142 -1.69 19.89 -10.96
CA GLU A 142 -2.91 19.09 -11.13
C GLU A 142 -3.26 18.86 -12.61
N ASP A 143 -3.03 19.85 -13.48
CA ASP A 143 -3.30 19.71 -14.91
C ASP A 143 -2.33 18.73 -15.60
N GLU A 144 -1.05 18.73 -15.22
CA GLU A 144 -0.06 17.77 -15.73
C GLU A 144 -0.43 16.34 -15.35
N LEU A 145 -0.79 16.10 -14.09
CA LEU A 145 -1.23 14.78 -13.64
C LEU A 145 -2.51 14.34 -14.38
N LEU A 146 -3.50 15.23 -14.50
CA LEU A 146 -4.74 14.92 -15.23
C LEU A 146 -4.49 14.59 -16.71
N ASN A 147 -3.51 15.23 -17.35
CA ASN A 147 -3.13 14.89 -18.73
C ASN A 147 -2.55 13.47 -18.83
N TYR A 148 -1.70 13.07 -17.90
CA TYR A 148 -1.19 11.69 -17.84
C TYR A 148 -2.29 10.67 -17.56
N MET A 149 -3.17 10.97 -16.60
CA MET A 149 -4.32 10.12 -16.28
C MET A 149 -5.24 9.95 -17.48
N GLN A 150 -5.55 11.04 -18.20
CA GLN A 150 -6.39 10.99 -19.40
C GLN A 150 -5.76 10.13 -20.49
N ARG A 151 -4.46 10.28 -20.75
CA ARG A 151 -3.75 9.46 -21.74
C ARG A 151 -3.80 7.97 -21.38
N VAL A 152 -3.54 7.61 -20.13
CA VAL A 152 -3.62 6.21 -19.69
C VAL A 152 -5.04 5.69 -19.89
N LYS A 153 -6.07 6.45 -19.49
CA LYS A 153 -7.47 6.08 -19.68
C LYS A 153 -7.85 5.87 -21.15
N ASP A 154 -7.37 6.72 -22.04
CA ASP A 154 -7.62 6.61 -23.48
C ASP A 154 -6.94 5.39 -24.11
N GLU A 155 -5.75 5.04 -23.64
CA GLU A 155 -4.95 3.94 -24.20
C GLU A 155 -5.30 2.55 -23.63
N ILE A 156 -5.82 2.48 -22.40
CA ILE A 156 -6.20 1.22 -21.72
C ILE A 156 -7.58 1.31 -21.03
N PRO A 157 -8.66 1.67 -21.74
CA PRO A 157 -9.97 2.01 -21.15
C PRO A 157 -10.67 0.86 -20.41
N GLU A 158 -10.26 -0.39 -20.64
CA GLU A 158 -10.85 -1.57 -20.01
C GLU A 158 -10.22 -1.90 -18.65
N ILE A 159 -9.11 -1.26 -18.27
CA ILE A 159 -8.41 -1.49 -17.01
C ILE A 159 -8.75 -0.37 -16.03
N PRO A 160 -9.27 -0.68 -14.83
CA PRO A 160 -9.53 0.33 -13.81
C PRO A 160 -8.26 1.12 -13.49
N MET A 161 -8.34 2.45 -13.61
CA MET A 161 -7.24 3.36 -13.36
C MET A 161 -7.56 4.30 -12.18
N GLY A 162 -6.56 4.58 -11.36
CA GLY A 162 -6.65 5.56 -10.29
C GLY A 162 -5.35 6.32 -10.09
N TYR A 163 -5.43 7.39 -9.30
CA TYR A 163 -4.28 8.08 -8.73
C TYR A 163 -4.08 7.61 -7.30
N VAL A 164 -2.84 7.39 -6.86
CA VAL A 164 -2.53 7.04 -5.47
C VAL A 164 -2.10 8.29 -4.70
N ASP A 165 -2.75 8.57 -3.57
CA ASP A 165 -2.33 9.63 -2.65
C ASP A 165 -2.88 9.40 -1.23
N ALA A 166 -2.49 10.27 -0.29
CA ALA A 166 -3.12 10.38 1.01
C ALA A 166 -4.64 10.58 0.87
N TYR A 167 -5.41 9.85 1.69
CA TYR A 167 -6.88 9.83 1.67
C TYR A 167 -7.56 11.22 1.58
N TYR A 168 -6.99 12.26 2.20
CA TYR A 168 -7.57 13.61 2.22
C TYR A 168 -7.42 14.35 0.88
N GLU A 169 -6.42 14.02 0.05
CA GLU A 169 -6.20 14.67 -1.24
C GLU A 169 -7.41 14.49 -2.16
N PHE A 170 -8.11 13.34 -2.07
CA PHE A 170 -9.33 13.10 -2.84
C PHE A 170 -10.49 14.03 -2.44
N SER A 171 -10.52 14.51 -1.19
CA SER A 171 -11.49 15.53 -0.76
C SER A 171 -11.09 16.93 -1.22
N HIS A 172 -9.79 17.21 -1.26
CA HIS A 172 -9.25 18.53 -1.66
C HIS A 172 -9.20 18.72 -3.17
N ARG A 173 -9.12 17.64 -3.95
CA ARG A 173 -8.90 17.66 -5.41
C ARG A 173 -10.00 16.91 -6.17
N PRO A 174 -11.23 17.45 -6.20
CA PRO A 174 -12.37 16.78 -6.81
C PRO A 174 -12.17 16.46 -8.30
N ARG A 175 -11.37 17.23 -9.05
CA ARG A 175 -11.09 16.93 -10.48
C ARG A 175 -10.29 15.64 -10.65
N ILE A 176 -9.27 15.42 -9.82
CA ILE A 176 -8.50 14.17 -9.80
C ILE A 176 -9.39 13.01 -9.36
N THR A 177 -10.17 13.22 -8.30
CA THR A 177 -11.13 12.23 -7.81
C THR A 177 -12.15 11.85 -8.88
N GLU A 178 -12.60 12.80 -9.69
CA GLU A 178 -13.51 12.58 -10.82
C GLU A 178 -12.85 11.79 -11.95
N ALA A 179 -11.56 12.03 -12.24
CA ALA A 179 -10.82 11.32 -13.29
C ALA A 179 -10.56 9.84 -12.97
N CYS A 180 -10.45 9.47 -11.68
CA CYS A 180 -10.23 8.09 -11.23
C CYS A 180 -11.44 7.18 -11.52
N ASP A 181 -11.21 5.93 -11.94
CA ASP A 181 -12.24 4.88 -11.96
C ASP A 181 -12.35 4.18 -10.60
N VAL A 182 -11.24 4.11 -9.88
CA VAL A 182 -11.10 3.58 -8.51
C VAL A 182 -10.25 4.54 -7.68
N ILE A 183 -10.67 4.79 -6.44
CA ILE A 183 -9.90 5.63 -5.50
C ILE A 183 -8.85 4.76 -4.82
N LEU A 184 -7.60 5.19 -4.89
CA LEU A 184 -6.45 4.48 -4.35
C LEU A 184 -5.85 5.30 -3.20
N ALA A 185 -6.27 5.01 -1.98
CA ALA A 185 -5.98 5.86 -0.82
C ALA A 185 -4.91 5.26 0.10
N ASN A 186 -3.88 6.05 0.38
CA ASN A 186 -2.90 5.78 1.42
C ASN A 186 -3.46 6.22 2.78
N CYS A 187 -3.46 5.33 3.77
CA CYS A 187 -4.02 5.54 5.10
C CYS A 187 -3.00 5.17 6.17
N TYR A 188 -2.21 6.14 6.64
CA TYR A 188 -1.18 5.95 7.67
C TYR A 188 -1.48 6.74 8.94
N PRO A 189 -2.17 6.16 9.94
CA PRO A 189 -2.32 6.77 11.26
C PRO A 189 -0.99 7.14 11.92
N TYR A 190 0.08 6.38 11.64
CA TYR A 190 1.43 6.64 12.14
C TYR A 190 1.92 8.04 11.73
N TRP A 191 1.83 8.40 10.45
CA TRP A 191 2.28 9.69 9.91
C TRP A 191 1.42 10.88 10.32
N GLU A 192 0.34 10.63 11.04
CA GLU A 192 -0.51 11.66 11.63
C GLU A 192 -0.37 11.75 13.15
N GLY A 193 0.61 11.04 13.71
CA GLY A 193 0.92 11.10 15.13
C GLY A 193 -0.12 10.42 16.01
N CYS A 194 -0.99 9.59 15.44
CA CYS A 194 -2.06 8.89 16.14
C CYS A 194 -1.47 7.78 17.02
N SER A 195 -1.90 7.69 18.28
CA SER A 195 -1.44 6.61 19.15
C SER A 195 -2.02 5.26 18.74
N MET A 196 -1.33 4.17 19.09
CA MET A 196 -1.71 2.81 18.71
C MET A 196 -3.13 2.45 19.19
N GLU A 197 -3.56 2.98 20.34
CA GLU A 197 -4.89 2.74 20.90
C GLU A 197 -6.02 3.26 20.01
N TYR A 198 -5.79 4.34 19.25
CA TYR A 198 -6.78 4.99 18.40
C TYR A 198 -6.57 4.73 16.92
N SER A 199 -5.47 4.07 16.53
CA SER A 199 -5.07 3.96 15.12
C SER A 199 -6.12 3.27 14.25
N LEU A 200 -6.83 2.25 14.76
CA LEU A 200 -7.87 1.55 13.99
C LEU A 200 -9.08 2.45 13.75
N LEU A 201 -9.51 3.18 14.78
CA LEU A 201 -10.61 4.13 14.64
C LEU A 201 -10.23 5.21 13.63
N TYR A 202 -8.99 5.69 13.68
CA TYR A 202 -8.54 6.72 12.78
C TYR A 202 -8.38 6.24 11.34
N MET A 203 -7.84 5.04 11.13
CA MET A 203 -7.78 4.43 9.79
C MET A 203 -9.19 4.23 9.18
N LYS A 204 -10.20 3.91 10.00
CA LYS A 204 -11.60 3.86 9.56
C LYS A 204 -12.11 5.23 9.13
N GLU A 205 -11.76 6.28 9.87
CA GLU A 205 -12.13 7.66 9.51
C GLU A 205 -11.47 8.09 8.20
N MET A 206 -10.16 7.87 8.04
CA MET A 206 -9.40 8.12 6.81
C MET A 206 -10.06 7.44 5.60
N TYR A 207 -10.36 6.15 5.73
CA TYR A 207 -11.04 5.39 4.68
C TYR A 207 -12.42 5.95 4.34
N ASN A 208 -13.24 6.27 5.35
CA ASN A 208 -14.58 6.82 5.14
C ASN A 208 -14.55 8.21 4.50
N GLN A 209 -13.52 9.02 4.76
CA GLN A 209 -13.30 10.27 4.06
C GLN A 209 -13.02 10.04 2.57
N ALA A 210 -12.13 9.09 2.24
CA ALA A 210 -11.90 8.70 0.84
C ALA A 210 -13.15 8.13 0.16
N VAL A 211 -13.96 7.32 0.86
CA VAL A 211 -15.25 6.81 0.37
C VAL A 211 -16.23 7.94 0.08
N SER A 212 -16.30 8.93 0.99
CA SER A 212 -17.16 10.09 0.81
C SER A 212 -16.75 10.93 -0.39
N ALA A 213 -15.44 11.17 -0.56
CA ALA A 213 -14.89 11.87 -1.72
C ALA A 213 -15.10 11.10 -3.04
N GLY A 214 -14.96 9.77 -3.00
CA GLY A 214 -15.12 8.89 -4.15
C GLY A 214 -16.52 8.85 -4.75
N ASN A 215 -17.54 9.37 -4.04
CA ASN A 215 -18.92 9.55 -4.54
C ASN A 215 -19.49 8.29 -5.24
N GLY A 216 -19.36 7.14 -4.58
CA GLY A 216 -19.85 5.84 -5.08
C GLY A 216 -18.82 5.03 -5.87
N LYS A 217 -17.65 5.58 -6.17
CA LYS A 217 -16.51 4.80 -6.71
C LYS A 217 -15.96 3.87 -5.64
N LYS A 218 -15.40 2.74 -6.10
CA LYS A 218 -14.69 1.81 -5.24
C LYS A 218 -13.48 2.50 -4.61
N VAL A 219 -13.20 2.21 -3.34
CA VAL A 219 -12.02 2.68 -2.63
C VAL A 219 -11.18 1.49 -2.20
N ILE A 220 -9.89 1.54 -2.52
CA ILE A 220 -8.88 0.57 -2.13
C ILE A 220 -7.89 1.28 -1.22
N ILE A 221 -7.57 0.68 -0.07
CA ILE A 221 -6.45 1.17 0.76
C ILE A 221 -5.18 0.64 0.11
N THR A 222 -4.43 1.51 -0.55
CA THR A 222 -3.24 1.11 -1.32
C THR A 222 -1.97 1.04 -0.52
N GLU A 223 -1.96 1.64 0.66
CA GLU A 223 -0.89 1.59 1.63
C GLU A 223 -1.42 1.85 3.04
N THR A 224 -0.94 1.05 3.99
CA THR A 224 -1.14 1.23 5.42
C THR A 224 -0.16 0.33 6.16
N GLY A 225 0.36 0.76 7.30
CA GLY A 225 1.33 -0.02 8.05
C GLY A 225 1.72 0.64 9.37
N TRP A 226 2.63 0.01 10.09
CA TRP A 226 3.21 0.56 11.31
C TRP A 226 4.66 0.09 11.49
N PRO A 227 5.63 0.99 11.72
CA PRO A 227 7.03 0.64 11.82
C PRO A 227 7.34 -0.11 13.13
N SER A 228 8.15 -1.16 13.01
CA SER A 228 8.54 -1.98 14.18
C SER A 228 9.66 -1.37 15.02
N LEU A 229 10.37 -0.38 14.48
CA LEU A 229 11.54 0.29 15.05
C LEU A 229 11.64 1.72 14.52
N GLY A 230 12.39 2.58 15.21
CA GLY A 230 12.71 3.96 14.82
C GLY A 230 12.20 4.99 15.83
N GLU A 231 12.09 6.24 15.39
CA GLU A 231 11.74 7.39 16.25
C GLU A 231 10.25 7.50 16.54
N LEU A 232 9.88 8.04 17.71
CA LEU A 232 8.51 8.41 18.05
C LEU A 232 8.05 9.57 17.16
N PHE A 233 6.93 9.42 16.45
CA PHE A 233 6.30 10.52 15.73
C PHE A 233 5.08 11.02 16.50
N HIS A 234 5.23 12.14 17.22
CA HIS A 234 4.20 12.67 18.14
C HIS A 234 3.66 11.60 19.11
N GLY A 235 2.41 11.13 18.94
CA GLY A 235 1.82 10.06 19.74
C GLY A 235 1.99 8.65 19.16
N ALA A 236 2.52 8.53 17.93
CA ALA A 236 2.67 7.27 17.22
C ALA A 236 4.00 6.59 17.58
N GLN A 237 3.95 5.70 18.57
CA GLN A 237 5.11 4.97 19.05
C GLN A 237 5.43 3.76 18.13
N PRO A 238 6.59 3.73 17.43
CA PRO A 238 7.05 2.52 16.76
C PRO A 238 7.38 1.43 17.77
N GLY A 239 7.33 0.17 17.34
CA GLY A 239 7.68 -0.97 18.17
C GLY A 239 7.07 -2.27 17.66
N GLU A 240 7.73 -3.40 17.94
CA GLU A 240 7.29 -4.73 17.55
C GLU A 240 5.83 -5.01 17.98
N GLU A 241 5.52 -4.73 19.24
CA GLU A 241 4.18 -4.96 19.79
C GLU A 241 3.11 -4.13 19.07
N ASN A 242 3.41 -2.87 18.74
CA ASN A 242 2.48 -1.98 18.04
C ASN A 242 2.34 -2.39 16.57
N ALA A 243 3.43 -2.76 15.90
CA ALA A 243 3.38 -3.27 14.53
C ALA A 243 2.52 -4.54 14.42
N ILE A 244 2.66 -5.48 15.36
CA ILE A 244 1.82 -6.69 15.44
C ILE A 244 0.34 -6.32 15.67
N LYS A 245 0.04 -5.46 16.66
CA LYS A 245 -1.34 -5.04 16.95
C LYS A 245 -1.98 -4.32 15.78
N TYR A 246 -1.24 -3.44 15.12
CA TYR A 246 -1.69 -2.70 13.95
C TYR A 246 -2.02 -3.64 12.80
N PHE A 247 -1.10 -4.54 12.44
CA PHE A 247 -1.31 -5.55 11.41
C PHE A 247 -2.58 -6.38 11.67
N ILE A 248 -2.71 -6.94 12.88
CA ILE A 248 -3.85 -7.78 13.25
C ILE A 248 -5.16 -6.98 13.15
N ASN A 249 -5.19 -5.75 13.68
CA ASN A 249 -6.38 -4.90 13.63
C ASN A 249 -6.76 -4.53 12.19
N ALA A 250 -5.77 -4.18 11.36
CA ALA A 250 -5.98 -3.80 9.97
C ALA A 250 -6.54 -4.96 9.14
N GLN A 251 -5.90 -6.14 9.21
CA GLN A 251 -6.33 -7.32 8.44
C GLN A 251 -7.71 -7.82 8.85
N LYS A 252 -8.00 -7.86 10.16
CA LYS A 252 -9.34 -8.25 10.63
C LYS A 252 -10.41 -7.27 10.22
N TRP A 253 -10.12 -5.97 10.32
CA TRP A 253 -11.08 -4.97 9.88
C TRP A 253 -11.33 -5.06 8.37
N SER A 254 -10.28 -5.23 7.56
CA SER A 254 -10.46 -5.40 6.11
C SER A 254 -11.27 -6.64 5.77
N GLU A 255 -11.11 -7.73 6.51
CA GLU A 255 -11.92 -8.94 6.33
C GLU A 255 -13.39 -8.72 6.75
N GLU A 256 -13.63 -8.11 7.91
CA GLU A 256 -14.97 -7.88 8.47
C GLU A 256 -15.85 -6.96 7.62
N ASP A 257 -15.25 -5.93 7.03
CA ASP A 257 -15.96 -4.91 6.23
C ASP A 257 -15.71 -5.05 4.71
N ASP A 258 -15.08 -6.15 4.26
CA ASP A 258 -14.77 -6.46 2.84
C ASP A 258 -14.01 -5.32 2.11
N ILE A 259 -12.94 -4.84 2.75
CA ILE A 259 -12.10 -3.74 2.25
C ILE A 259 -10.86 -4.32 1.56
N GLU A 260 -10.65 -3.92 0.31
CA GLU A 260 -9.41 -4.22 -0.39
C GLU A 260 -8.27 -3.36 0.18
N MET A 261 -7.27 -4.04 0.73
CA MET A 261 -6.17 -3.41 1.46
C MET A 261 -4.82 -4.00 1.04
N PHE A 262 -3.89 -3.12 0.71
CA PHE A 262 -2.48 -3.43 0.49
C PHE A 262 -1.70 -3.02 1.74
N TYR A 263 -1.16 -4.00 2.46
CA TYR A 263 -0.35 -3.73 3.64
C TYR A 263 1.06 -3.32 3.24
N PHE A 264 1.55 -2.24 3.85
CA PHE A 264 2.88 -1.69 3.65
C PHE A 264 3.79 -2.13 4.81
N SER A 265 4.84 -2.93 4.56
CA SER A 265 5.22 -3.54 3.27
C SER A 265 5.63 -5.00 3.44
N SER A 266 6.00 -5.66 2.34
CA SER A 266 6.53 -7.02 2.43
C SER A 266 7.88 -7.04 3.18
N PHE A 267 8.91 -6.35 2.70
CA PHE A 267 10.26 -6.42 3.28
C PHE A 267 10.71 -5.07 3.83
N ASP A 268 11.51 -5.09 4.89
CA ASP A 268 12.24 -3.93 5.38
C ASP A 268 13.17 -3.37 4.28
N GLU A 269 13.14 -2.05 4.07
CA GLU A 269 13.84 -1.37 2.98
C GLU A 269 14.81 -0.31 3.51
N SER A 270 16.08 -0.67 3.64
CA SER A 270 17.09 0.18 4.31
C SER A 270 17.35 1.53 3.63
N TRP A 271 17.04 1.68 2.35
CA TRP A 271 17.25 2.92 1.60
C TRP A 271 16.30 4.06 2.00
N LYS A 272 15.17 3.75 2.64
CA LYS A 272 14.14 4.74 3.01
C LYS A 272 14.52 5.65 4.17
N VAL A 273 15.62 5.38 4.87
CA VAL A 273 16.10 6.20 6.00
C VAL A 273 16.34 7.66 5.58
N GLY A 274 16.69 7.90 4.32
CA GLY A 274 16.89 9.26 3.80
C GLY A 274 15.60 10.07 3.68
N SER A 275 14.53 9.49 3.13
CA SER A 275 13.28 10.19 2.80
C SER A 275 12.24 10.15 3.92
N GLU A 276 12.21 9.08 4.71
CA GLU A 276 11.20 8.84 5.75
C GLU A 276 11.80 8.91 7.17
N GLY A 277 13.08 9.28 7.30
CA GLY A 277 13.81 9.21 8.57
C GLY A 277 13.99 7.78 9.07
N ASP A 278 14.39 7.63 10.32
CA ASP A 278 14.86 6.37 10.91
C ASP A 278 13.85 5.20 10.82
N VAL A 279 12.54 5.51 10.76
CA VAL A 279 11.47 4.50 10.65
C VAL A 279 11.34 3.90 9.27
N GLY A 280 11.81 4.58 8.22
CA GLY A 280 11.63 4.17 6.82
C GLY A 280 12.13 2.76 6.53
N ALA A 281 13.13 2.29 7.27
CA ALA A 281 13.69 0.95 7.10
C ALA A 281 12.87 -0.19 7.71
N TYR A 282 11.83 0.08 8.51
CA TYR A 282 11.28 -0.92 9.46
C TYR A 282 9.79 -1.24 9.30
N TRP A 283 9.23 -1.04 8.09
CA TRP A 283 7.82 -1.27 7.78
C TRP A 283 7.48 -2.69 7.33
N GLY A 284 8.49 -3.51 7.00
CA GLY A 284 8.29 -4.85 6.48
C GLY A 284 7.69 -5.81 7.50
N LEU A 285 6.93 -6.79 7.01
CA LEU A 285 6.58 -7.99 7.77
C LEU A 285 7.77 -8.97 7.85
N TRP A 286 8.58 -8.97 6.80
CA TRP A 286 9.87 -9.65 6.73
C TRP A 286 11.01 -8.64 6.88
N ASP A 287 12.11 -9.06 7.50
CA ASP A 287 13.32 -8.26 7.59
C ASP A 287 14.03 -8.18 6.22
N LYS A 288 15.08 -7.36 6.15
CA LYS A 288 15.91 -7.20 4.95
C LYS A 288 16.60 -8.49 4.47
N ASN A 289 16.71 -9.49 5.35
CA ASN A 289 17.24 -10.82 5.06
C ASN A 289 16.13 -11.84 4.76
N GLU A 290 14.92 -11.36 4.53
CA GLU A 290 13.75 -12.14 4.13
C GLU A 290 13.24 -13.11 5.20
N LYS A 291 13.57 -12.83 6.47
CA LYS A 291 13.06 -13.57 7.63
C LYS A 291 11.84 -12.89 8.21
N LEU A 292 10.79 -13.64 8.50
CA LEU A 292 9.60 -13.11 9.16
C LEU A 292 9.99 -12.53 10.54
N LYS A 293 9.55 -11.30 10.83
CA LYS A 293 9.99 -10.56 12.03
C LYS A 293 9.34 -11.00 13.33
N TYR A 294 8.16 -11.61 13.27
CA TYR A 294 7.30 -11.92 14.43
C TYR A 294 6.97 -13.42 14.54
#